data_AF-A0A3A0D4H4-F1
#
_entry.id   AF-A0A3A0D4H4-F1
#
_cell.length_a   1.000
_cell.length_b   1.000
_cell.length_c   1.000
_cell.angle_alpha   90.00
_cell.angle_beta   90.00
_cell.angle_gamma   90.00
#
_symmetry.space_group_name_H-M   'P 1'
#
loop_
_entity.id
_entity.type
_entity.pdbx_description
1 polymer ?
#
loop_
_entity_poly.entity_id
_entity_poly.type
_entity_poly.pdbx_seq_one_letter_code
_entity_poly.pdbx_strand_id
1 'polypeptide(L)'
;MRRFRFRLRTLLGSLAVASLALGGLRWRYDQFAAAERRDRAVVESTAYAKTVCRWKPAARAWPAQFSRVEHLWCDDAPQLLQLAPQLTDLSELQSIQVLARQIAGHAATAAQGAADPVIGALRRHGSLRTIIVDATIRGAPLEYDAPLYTRKDKALLEKLLPNVRIEWIEAN
;
A
#
# COMPACT_ATOMS: atom_id res chain seq x y z
N MET A 1 -11.39 9.81 -63.85
CA MET A 1 -10.44 9.81 -62.71
C MET A 1 -10.81 10.92 -61.73
N ARG A 2 -11.51 10.62 -60.63
CA ARG A 2 -11.89 11.61 -59.59
C ARG A 2 -10.68 11.88 -58.69
N ARG A 3 -10.10 13.09 -58.78
CA ARG A 3 -8.97 13.52 -57.94
C ARG A 3 -9.47 13.81 -56.52
N PHE A 4 -9.00 13.03 -55.55
CA PHE A 4 -9.20 13.22 -54.12
C PHE A 4 -8.64 14.60 -53.71
N ARG A 5 -9.51 15.60 -53.55
CA ARG A 5 -9.17 16.86 -52.84
C ARG A 5 -9.28 16.59 -51.34
N PHE A 6 -8.33 15.82 -50.80
CA PHE A 6 -8.16 15.72 -49.35
C PHE A 6 -7.71 17.10 -48.86
N ARG A 7 -8.61 17.81 -48.17
CA ARG A 7 -8.43 19.23 -47.82
C ARG A 7 -7.31 19.33 -46.79
N LEU A 8 -6.26 20.09 -47.06
CA LEU A 8 -5.15 20.37 -46.12
C LEU A 8 -5.63 20.65 -44.68
N ARG A 9 -6.81 21.26 -44.53
CA ARG A 9 -7.49 21.51 -43.26
C ARG A 9 -7.86 20.25 -42.46
N THR A 10 -8.30 19.15 -43.10
CA THR A 10 -8.57 17.90 -42.39
C THR A 10 -7.29 17.25 -41.88
N LEU A 11 -6.18 17.43 -42.60
CA LEU A 11 -4.87 16.89 -42.21
C LEU A 11 -4.27 17.68 -41.02
N LEU A 12 -4.40 19.02 -41.04
CA LEU A 12 -4.01 19.88 -39.91
C LEU A 12 -4.89 19.63 -38.68
N GLY A 13 -6.20 19.45 -38.88
CA GLY A 13 -7.14 19.11 -37.80
C GLY A 13 -6.80 17.77 -37.15
N SER A 14 -6.53 16.73 -37.95
CA SER A 14 -6.12 15.43 -37.42
C SER A 14 -4.78 15.49 -36.68
N LEU A 15 -3.84 16.31 -37.15
CA LEU A 15 -2.54 16.49 -36.50
C LEU A 15 -2.70 17.15 -35.12
N ALA A 16 -3.51 18.19 -35.02
CA ALA A 16 -3.77 18.89 -33.75
C ALA A 16 -4.44 17.97 -32.72
N VAL A 17 -5.43 17.18 -33.14
CA VAL A 17 -6.08 16.18 -32.26
C VAL A 17 -5.09 15.10 -31.82
N ALA A 18 -4.24 14.61 -32.73
CA ALA A 18 -3.20 13.64 -32.39
C ALA A 18 -2.19 14.23 -31.38
N SER A 19 -1.75 15.48 -31.55
CA SER A 19 -0.84 16.14 -30.61
C SER A 19 -1.44 16.33 -29.23
N LEU A 20 -2.72 16.70 -29.12
CA LEU A 20 -3.43 16.82 -27.84
C LEU A 20 -3.60 15.45 -27.15
N ALA A 21 -3.96 14.42 -27.92
CA ALA A 21 -4.05 13.05 -27.41
C ALA A 21 -2.70 12.54 -26.90
N LEU A 22 -1.62 12.77 -27.66
CA LEU A 22 -0.25 12.41 -27.26
C LEU A 22 0.23 13.18 -26.03
N GLY A 23 -0.08 14.48 -25.94
CA GLY A 23 0.23 15.31 -24.77
C GLY A 23 -0.48 14.82 -23.50
N GLY A 24 -1.77 14.50 -23.60
CA GLY A 24 -2.54 13.95 -22.48
C GLY A 24 -2.05 12.55 -22.05
N LEU A 25 -1.67 11.70 -23.01
CA LEU A 25 -1.07 10.39 -22.73
C LEU A 25 0.29 10.53 -22.04
N ARG A 26 1.14 11.46 -22.49
CA ARG A 26 2.45 11.71 -21.86
C ARG A 26 2.32 12.24 -20.44
N TRP A 27 1.43 13.20 -20.20
CA TRP A 27 1.21 13.71 -18.85
C TRP A 27 0.74 12.62 -17.89
N ARG A 28 -0.20 11.77 -18.33
CA ARG A 28 -0.62 10.59 -17.54
C ARG A 28 0.54 9.63 -17.29
N TYR A 29 1.35 9.34 -18.31
CA TYR A 29 2.52 8.48 -18.18
C TYR A 29 3.50 9.02 -17.13
N ASP A 30 3.81 10.32 -17.17
CA ASP A 30 4.74 10.95 -16.23
C ASP A 30 4.23 10.88 -14.78
N GLN A 31 2.92 11.01 -14.56
CA GLN A 31 2.31 10.83 -13.24
C GLN A 31 2.47 9.42 -12.71
N PHE A 32 2.18 8.40 -13.52
CA PHE A 32 2.35 7.00 -13.12
C PHE A 32 3.81 6.66 -12.87
N ALA A 33 4.73 7.12 -13.73
CA ALA A 33 6.16 6.92 -13.59
C ALA A 33 6.75 7.61 -12.35
N ALA A 34 6.23 8.78 -11.98
CA ALA A 34 6.65 9.47 -10.76
C ALA A 34 6.11 8.78 -9.49
N ALA A 35 4.92 8.19 -9.53
CA ALA A 35 4.38 7.39 -8.44
C ALA A 35 5.17 6.08 -8.27
N GLU A 36 5.43 5.35 -9.34
CA GLU A 36 6.24 4.13 -9.29
C GLU A 36 7.64 4.38 -8.73
N ARG A 37 8.33 5.42 -9.18
CA ARG A 37 9.67 5.77 -8.66
C ARG A 37 9.65 6.06 -7.17
N ARG A 38 8.59 6.69 -6.66
CA ARG A 38 8.42 6.94 -5.22
C ARG A 38 8.16 5.64 -4.46
N ASP A 39 7.18 4.85 -4.90
CA ASP A 39 6.87 3.55 -4.28
C ASP A 39 8.12 2.64 -4.26
N ARG A 40 8.91 2.61 -5.35
CA ARG A 40 10.14 1.84 -5.45
C ARG A 40 11.24 2.37 -4.52
N ALA A 41 11.47 3.68 -4.46
CA ALA A 41 12.46 4.26 -3.56
C ALA A 41 12.13 3.99 -2.08
N VAL A 42 10.83 3.94 -1.73
CA VAL A 42 10.38 3.55 -0.39
C VAL A 42 10.72 2.10 -0.10
N VAL A 43 10.39 1.17 -1.00
CA VAL A 43 10.69 -0.26 -0.84
C VAL A 43 12.20 -0.54 -0.82
N GLU A 44 12.99 0.19 -1.60
CA GLU A 44 14.45 0.06 -1.63
C GLU A 44 15.13 0.76 -0.45
N SER A 45 14.38 1.49 0.37
CA SER A 45 14.93 2.15 1.55
C SER A 45 15.43 1.14 2.58
N THR A 46 16.41 1.55 3.39
CA THR A 46 17.01 0.68 4.41
C THR A 46 16.00 0.20 5.47
N ALA A 47 14.90 0.93 5.67
CA ALA A 47 13.82 0.52 6.56
C ALA A 47 13.07 -0.70 6.01
N TYR A 48 12.73 -0.67 4.71
CA TYR A 48 12.06 -1.76 3.97
C TYR A 48 12.98 -2.92 3.61
N ALA A 49 14.27 -2.68 3.40
CA ALA A 49 15.25 -3.73 3.09
C ALA A 49 15.64 -4.57 4.32
N LYS A 50 15.58 -3.98 5.52
CA LYS A 50 15.85 -4.68 6.79
C LYS A 50 14.63 -5.43 7.33
N THR A 51 13.44 -4.99 6.93
CA THR A 51 12.22 -5.79 7.01
C THR A 51 12.27 -6.84 5.92
N VAL A 52 11.88 -8.08 6.20
CA VAL A 52 11.64 -9.06 5.12
C VAL A 52 10.30 -8.70 4.47
N CYS A 53 10.25 -7.53 3.83
CA CYS A 53 9.05 -7.02 3.18
C CYS A 53 8.98 -7.55 1.77
N ARG A 54 8.15 -8.58 1.58
CA ARG A 54 7.71 -8.98 0.23
C ARG A 54 6.61 -8.03 -0.20
N TRP A 55 6.49 -7.81 -1.50
CA TRP A 55 5.37 -7.06 -2.05
C TRP A 55 4.89 -7.67 -3.37
N LYS A 56 3.61 -7.44 -3.69
CA LYS A 56 3.00 -7.85 -4.96
C LYS A 56 2.51 -6.61 -5.71
N PRO A 57 2.83 -6.50 -7.01
CA PRO A 57 2.39 -5.37 -7.81
C PRO A 57 0.90 -5.40 -8.10
N ALA A 58 0.30 -4.20 -8.21
CA ALA A 58 -1.09 -4.00 -8.61
C ALA A 58 -1.48 -4.82 -9.86
N ALA A 59 -2.60 -5.54 -9.80
CA ALA A 59 -3.14 -6.27 -10.95
C ALA A 59 -3.54 -5.28 -12.08
N ARG A 60 -3.08 -5.60 -13.29
CA ARG A 60 -2.85 -4.68 -14.41
C ARG A 60 -4.10 -3.98 -14.95
N ALA A 61 -4.07 -2.65 -14.97
CA ALA A 61 -4.88 -1.81 -15.86
C ALA A 61 -3.98 -0.77 -16.57
N TRP A 62 -3.25 -1.21 -17.61
CA TRP A 62 -2.60 -0.41 -18.69
C TRP A 62 -1.64 0.76 -18.32
N PRO A 63 -0.45 0.90 -18.96
CA PRO A 63 0.34 -0.06 -19.72
C PRO A 63 1.23 -0.90 -18.80
N ALA A 64 1.64 -2.05 -19.32
CA ALA A 64 2.38 -3.14 -18.69
C ALA A 64 3.79 -2.82 -18.14
N GLN A 65 4.09 -1.56 -17.80
CA GLN A 65 5.44 -1.11 -17.43
C GLN A 65 5.56 -0.62 -15.98
N PHE A 66 4.46 -0.33 -15.29
CA PHE A 66 4.48 0.22 -13.94
C PHE A 66 4.16 -0.85 -12.91
N SER A 67 5.05 -1.05 -11.92
CA SER A 67 4.82 -1.95 -10.79
C SER A 67 4.69 -1.15 -9.49
N ARG A 68 3.45 -1.01 -8.99
CA ARG A 68 3.14 -0.30 -7.74
C ARG A 68 2.80 -1.27 -6.63
N VAL A 69 3.16 -0.93 -5.39
CA VAL A 69 3.00 -1.80 -4.22
C VAL A 69 1.52 -1.88 -3.83
N GLU A 70 0.89 -3.04 -4.03
CA GLU A 70 -0.52 -3.26 -3.67
C GLU A 70 -0.66 -4.01 -2.34
N HIS A 71 0.27 -4.95 -2.08
CA HIS A 71 0.28 -5.79 -0.90
C HIS A 71 1.65 -5.76 -0.24
N LEU A 72 1.69 -5.65 1.09
CA LEU A 72 2.91 -5.65 1.89
C LEU A 72 2.86 -6.75 2.97
N TRP A 73 3.94 -7.51 3.14
CA TRP A 73 4.09 -8.52 4.18
C TRP A 73 5.20 -8.12 5.16
N CYS A 74 4.98 -8.19 6.47
CA CYS A 74 5.95 -7.81 7.50
C CYS A 74 6.23 -8.97 8.46
N ASP A 75 7.26 -9.77 8.18
CA ASP A 75 7.48 -11.04 8.89
C ASP A 75 8.24 -10.90 10.24
N ASP A 76 8.84 -9.74 10.59
CA ASP A 76 9.75 -9.65 11.74
C ASP A 76 9.48 -8.53 12.77
N ALA A 77 9.80 -8.80 14.04
CA ALA A 77 9.12 -8.21 15.19
C ALA A 77 9.41 -6.72 15.59
N PRO A 78 10.47 -6.01 15.15
CA PRO A 78 10.64 -4.59 15.53
C PRO A 78 10.45 -3.58 14.39
N GLN A 79 9.51 -3.82 13.47
CA GLN A 79 9.59 -3.19 12.15
C GLN A 79 8.42 -2.27 11.74
N LEU A 80 7.19 -2.48 12.24
CA LEU A 80 6.04 -1.68 11.80
C LEU A 80 6.17 -0.20 12.19
N LEU A 81 6.75 0.09 13.35
CA LEU A 81 7.04 1.44 13.81
C LEU A 81 8.02 2.18 12.88
N GLN A 82 9.03 1.49 12.36
CA GLN A 82 10.02 2.08 11.45
C GLN A 82 9.42 2.37 10.06
N LEU A 83 8.46 1.54 9.64
CA LEU A 83 7.74 1.72 8.37
C LEU A 83 6.64 2.78 8.43
N ALA A 84 6.06 3.04 9.62
CA ALA A 84 4.92 3.94 9.78
C ALA A 84 5.03 5.30 9.06
N PRO A 85 6.19 6.00 9.09
CA PRO A 85 6.33 7.27 8.38
C PRO A 85 6.23 7.14 6.85
N GLN A 86 6.60 5.98 6.31
CA GLN A 86 6.71 5.73 4.87
C GLN A 86 5.48 5.01 4.31
N LEU A 87 4.63 4.42 5.15
CA LEU A 87 3.40 3.77 4.70
C LEU A 87 2.53 4.72 3.88
N THR A 88 2.40 5.98 4.27
CA THR A 88 1.59 6.97 3.53
C THR A 88 2.15 7.33 2.16
N ASP A 89 3.42 7.03 1.91
CA ASP A 89 4.06 7.29 0.61
C ASP A 89 3.75 6.18 -0.40
N LEU A 90 3.28 5.00 0.04
CA LEU A 90 2.86 3.91 -0.81
C LEU A 90 1.45 4.15 -1.35
N SER A 91 1.41 4.80 -2.50
CA SER A 91 0.19 5.38 -3.07
C SER A 91 -0.93 4.38 -3.40
N GLU A 92 -0.61 3.10 -3.64
CA GLU A 92 -1.57 2.05 -4.06
C GLU A 92 -1.66 0.89 -3.07
N LEU A 93 -1.10 1.03 -1.86
CA LEU A 93 -1.12 -0.04 -0.87
C LEU A 93 -2.57 -0.31 -0.41
N GLN A 94 -3.09 -1.47 -0.79
CA GLN A 94 -4.45 -1.91 -0.49
C GLN A 94 -4.49 -2.83 0.72
N SER A 95 -3.46 -3.65 0.91
CA SER A 95 -3.38 -4.50 2.10
C SER A 95 -2.00 -4.63 2.69
N ILE A 96 -1.97 -4.80 4.01
CA ILE A 96 -0.76 -5.12 4.77
C ILE A 96 -1.01 -6.36 5.62
N GLN A 97 -0.05 -7.28 5.64
CA GLN A 97 -0.01 -8.40 6.56
C GLN A 97 1.04 -8.14 7.64
N VAL A 98 0.61 -8.22 8.90
CA VAL A 98 1.42 -7.98 10.09
C VAL A 98 1.15 -9.07 11.12
N LEU A 99 2.11 -9.27 12.02
CA LEU A 99 1.95 -10.10 13.20
C LEU A 99 1.21 -9.32 14.28
N ALA A 100 0.36 -9.99 15.06
CA ALA A 100 -0.39 -9.35 16.14
C ALA A 100 0.53 -8.63 17.14
N ARG A 101 1.70 -9.20 17.44
CA ARG A 101 2.76 -8.59 18.28
C ARG A 101 3.26 -7.24 17.78
N GLN A 102 3.18 -6.97 16.47
CA GLN A 102 3.66 -5.73 15.88
C GLN A 102 2.63 -4.61 15.94
N ILE A 103 1.35 -4.90 16.19
CA ILE A 103 0.27 -3.90 16.08
C ILE A 103 -0.59 -3.78 17.34
N ALA A 104 -0.72 -4.85 18.13
CA ALA A 104 -1.57 -4.86 19.32
C ALA A 104 -1.14 -3.82 20.37
N GLY A 105 0.17 -3.66 20.61
CA GLY A 105 0.70 -2.64 21.52
C GLY A 105 0.35 -1.22 21.07
N HIS A 106 0.51 -0.93 19.77
CA HIS A 106 0.14 0.36 19.17
C HIS A 106 -1.37 0.63 19.25
N ALA A 107 -2.19 -0.41 19.06
CA ALA A 107 -3.64 -0.31 19.24
C ALA A 107 -4.00 0.01 20.69
N ALA A 108 -3.38 -0.66 21.66
CA ALA A 108 -3.58 -0.40 23.08
C ALA A 108 -3.22 1.05 23.45
N THR A 109 -2.05 1.53 22.99
CA THR A 109 -1.62 2.93 23.19
C THR A 109 -2.61 3.92 22.57
N ALA A 110 -3.02 3.70 21.32
CA ALA A 110 -3.98 4.58 20.65
C ALA A 110 -5.38 4.58 21.30
N ALA A 111 -5.81 3.44 21.84
CA ALA A 111 -7.08 3.32 22.54
C ALA A 111 -7.13 4.10 23.87
N GLN A 112 -5.98 4.33 24.49
CA GLN A 112 -5.84 5.21 25.66
C GLN A 112 -5.87 6.70 25.30
N GLY A 113 -6.01 7.04 24.00
CA GLY A 113 -6.03 8.41 23.52
C GLY A 113 -4.64 9.00 23.24
N ALA A 114 -3.58 8.22 23.39
CA ALA A 114 -2.24 8.65 23.02
C ALA A 114 -2.06 8.67 21.49
N ALA A 115 -1.29 9.65 21.00
CA ALA A 115 -0.94 9.70 19.59
C ALA A 115 0.04 8.57 19.26
N ASP A 116 -0.43 7.59 18.47
CA ASP A 116 0.40 6.48 18.01
C ASP A 116 0.75 6.65 16.52
N PRO A 117 2.04 6.62 16.15
CA PRO A 117 2.49 6.85 14.77
C PRO A 117 2.04 5.74 13.81
N VAL A 118 1.95 4.48 14.27
CA VAL A 118 1.53 3.34 13.44
C VAL A 118 0.05 3.45 13.13
N ILE A 119 -0.79 3.57 14.17
CA ILE A 119 -2.25 3.72 13.99
C ILE A 119 -2.57 5.00 13.21
N GLY A 120 -1.84 6.09 13.47
CA GLY A 120 -1.99 7.35 12.75
C GLY A 120 -1.62 7.24 11.27
N ALA A 121 -0.57 6.49 10.92
CA ALA A 121 -0.20 6.23 9.53
C ALA A 121 -1.27 5.37 8.81
N LEU A 122 -1.67 4.25 9.43
CA LEU A 122 -2.69 3.35 8.88
C LEU A 122 -4.03 4.06 8.65
N ARG A 123 -4.46 4.92 9.59
CA ARG A 123 -5.71 5.69 9.49
C ARG A 123 -5.68 6.73 8.37
N ARG A 124 -4.53 7.36 8.13
CA ARG A 124 -4.37 8.40 7.09
C ARG A 124 -4.14 7.82 5.70
N HIS A 125 -3.92 6.51 5.59
CA HIS A 125 -3.62 5.87 4.32
C HIS A 125 -4.85 5.85 3.39
N GLY A 126 -4.79 6.58 2.26
CA GLY A 126 -5.95 6.78 1.38
C GLY A 126 -6.45 5.51 0.67
N SER A 127 -5.54 4.59 0.37
CA SER A 127 -5.83 3.39 -0.44
C SER A 127 -5.93 2.10 0.38
N LEU A 128 -5.62 2.14 1.68
CA LEU A 128 -5.58 0.93 2.51
C LEU A 128 -7.00 0.46 2.79
N ARG A 129 -7.27 -0.82 2.56
CA ARG A 129 -8.60 -1.43 2.73
C ARG A 129 -8.58 -2.62 3.67
N THR A 130 -7.48 -3.36 3.72
CA THR A 130 -7.40 -4.58 4.53
C THR A 130 -6.11 -4.63 5.33
N ILE A 131 -6.21 -5.01 6.60
CA ILE A 131 -5.06 -5.42 7.43
C ILE A 131 -5.27 -6.89 7.80
N ILE A 132 -4.32 -7.72 7.41
CA ILE A 132 -4.29 -9.13 7.79
C ILE A 132 -3.40 -9.23 9.02
N VAL A 133 -3.99 -9.61 10.15
CA VAL A 133 -3.27 -9.81 11.41
C VAL A 133 -3.09 -11.29 11.63
N ASP A 134 -1.84 -11.74 11.58
CA ASP A 134 -1.45 -13.07 12.01
C ASP A 134 -1.27 -13.07 13.53
N ALA A 135 -2.26 -13.60 14.23
CA ALA A 135 -2.26 -13.79 15.67
C ALA A 135 -1.79 -15.20 16.07
N THR A 136 -1.36 -16.03 15.11
CA THR A 136 -0.82 -17.33 15.43
C THR A 136 0.53 -17.17 16.15
N ILE A 137 0.82 -18.06 17.10
CA ILE A 137 2.09 -18.09 17.85
C ILE A 137 3.23 -18.64 16.96
N ARG A 138 3.05 -18.73 15.63
CA ARG A 138 4.06 -19.29 14.73
C ARG A 138 5.32 -18.41 14.78
N GLY A 139 6.40 -18.99 15.31
CA GLY A 139 7.72 -18.34 15.40
C GLY A 139 7.97 -17.57 16.70
N ALA A 140 7.16 -17.72 17.74
CA ALA A 140 7.64 -17.40 19.09
C ALA A 140 8.57 -18.56 19.55
N PRO A 141 9.77 -18.28 20.08
CA PRO A 141 10.53 -19.31 20.78
C PRO A 141 9.63 -19.87 21.89
N LEU A 142 9.48 -21.20 21.96
CA LEU A 142 8.64 -21.92 22.93
C LEU A 142 8.99 -21.63 24.40
N GLU A 143 10.06 -20.87 24.64
CA GLU A 143 10.65 -20.58 25.95
C GLU A 143 10.12 -19.29 26.60
N TYR A 144 9.30 -18.49 25.91
CA TYR A 144 8.75 -17.24 26.46
C TYR A 144 7.24 -17.28 26.60
N ASP A 145 6.73 -16.69 27.69
CA ASP A 145 5.31 -16.30 27.86
C ASP A 145 4.92 -15.36 26.71
N ALA A 146 4.53 -15.95 25.58
CA ALA A 146 4.07 -15.20 24.44
C ALA A 146 2.71 -14.57 24.80
N PRO A 147 2.54 -13.25 24.62
CA PRO A 147 1.24 -12.62 24.85
C PRO A 147 0.20 -13.30 23.97
N LEU A 148 -0.88 -13.79 24.58
CA LEU A 148 -2.02 -14.31 23.85
C LEU A 148 -2.78 -13.13 23.25
N TYR A 149 -2.73 -13.00 21.93
CA TYR A 149 -3.53 -12.02 21.19
C TYR A 149 -4.93 -12.56 21.00
N THR A 150 -5.93 -11.76 21.37
CA THR A 150 -7.31 -12.20 21.50
C THR A 150 -8.25 -11.46 20.55
N ARG A 151 -9.50 -11.92 20.49
CA ARG A 151 -10.58 -11.21 19.80
C ARG A 151 -10.84 -9.80 20.38
N LYS A 152 -10.40 -9.50 21.61
CA LYS A 152 -10.48 -8.14 22.16
C LYS A 152 -9.53 -7.20 21.43
N ASP A 153 -8.33 -7.66 21.09
CA ASP A 153 -7.33 -6.88 20.34
C ASP A 153 -7.82 -6.63 18.91
N LYS A 154 -8.45 -7.63 18.29
CA LYS A 154 -9.16 -7.46 17.01
C LYS A 154 -10.21 -6.35 17.08
N ALA A 155 -11.11 -6.42 18.07
CA ALA A 155 -12.18 -5.42 18.24
C ALA A 155 -11.62 -4.01 18.49
N LEU A 156 -10.48 -3.92 19.17
CA LEU A 156 -9.78 -2.66 19.40
C LEU A 156 -9.27 -2.06 18.08
N LEU A 157 -8.65 -2.87 17.23
CA LEU A 157 -8.20 -2.46 15.90
C LEU A 157 -9.35 -2.02 15.00
N GLU A 158 -10.45 -2.79 14.98
CA GLU A 158 -11.66 -2.44 14.22
C GLU A 158 -12.23 -1.09 14.66
N LYS A 159 -12.22 -0.81 15.98
CA LYS A 159 -12.65 0.49 16.52
C LYS A 159 -11.72 1.63 16.11
N LEU A 160 -10.41 1.40 16.09
CA LEU A 160 -9.41 2.43 15.79
C LEU A 160 -9.26 2.73 14.29
N LEU A 161 -9.60 1.75 13.45
CA LEU A 161 -9.45 1.77 12.00
C LEU A 161 -10.79 1.41 11.32
N PRO A 162 -11.85 2.22 11.49
CA PRO A 162 -13.21 1.87 11.05
C PRO A 162 -13.37 1.73 9.53
N ASN A 163 -12.46 2.32 8.75
CA ASN A 163 -12.48 2.28 7.29
C ASN A 163 -11.62 1.14 6.71
N VAL A 164 -11.06 0.29 7.58
CA VAL A 164 -10.14 -0.78 7.19
C VAL A 164 -10.67 -2.10 7.74
N ARG A 165 -10.78 -3.09 6.86
CA ARG A 165 -11.18 -4.44 7.24
C ARG A 165 -10.03 -5.13 7.97
N ILE A 166 -10.30 -5.64 9.17
CA ILE A 166 -9.33 -6.44 9.94
C ILE A 166 -9.61 -7.93 9.72
N GLU A 167 -8.72 -8.59 8.99
CA GLU A 167 -8.72 -10.04 8.85
C GLU A 167 -7.83 -10.64 9.93
N TRP A 168 -8.38 -11.53 10.75
CA TRP A 168 -7.71 -12.08 11.93
C TRP A 168 -7.46 -13.57 11.73
N ILE A 169 -6.20 -13.96 11.73
CA ILE A 169 -5.78 -15.35 11.60
C ILE A 169 -5.38 -15.85 12.98
N GLU A 170 -6.20 -16.73 13.56
CA GLU A 170 -5.93 -17.41 14.83
C GLU A 170 -5.62 -18.90 14.57
N ALA A 171 -4.74 -19.48 15.38
CA ALA A 171 -4.55 -20.93 15.39
C ALA A 171 -5.72 -21.52 16.19
N ASN A 172 -6.52 -22.38 15.54
CA ASN A 172 -7.56 -23.16 16.22
C ASN A 172 -6.95 -24.20 17.15
#